data_AF-A0A354FGG2-F1
#
_entry.id   AF-A0A354FGG2-F1
#
_cell.length_a   1.000
_cell.length_b   1.000
_cell.length_c   1.000
_cell.angle_alpha   90.00
_cell.angle_beta   90.00
_cell.angle_gamma   90.00
#
_symmetry.space_group_name_H-M   'P 1'
#
loop_
_entity.id
_entity.type
_entity.pdbx_description
1 polymer ?
#
loop_
_entity_poly.entity_id
_entity_poly.type
_entity_poly.pdbx_seq_one_letter_code
_entity_poly.pdbx_strand_id
1 'polypeptide(L)' 'MELKTIGSLDVKGKKTLVRVDFNVPLDDEGKVADDSR' A
#
# COMPACT_ATOMS: atom_id res chain seq x y z
N MET A 1 5.17 19.59 -12.23
CA MET A 1 3.82 19.52 -11.64
C MET A 1 4.03 19.05 -10.21
N GLU A 2 3.68 19.86 -9.21
CA GLU A 2 3.79 19.41 -7.81
C GLU A 2 2.59 18.55 -7.46
N LEU A 3 2.86 17.34 -6.95
CA LEU A 3 1.84 16.45 -6.44
C LEU A 3 1.69 16.67 -4.94
N LYS A 4 0.45 16.76 -4.46
CA LYS A 4 0.18 16.76 -3.01
C LYS A 4 0.56 15.40 -2.43
N THR A 5 1.31 15.40 -1.34
CA THR A 5 1.74 14.18 -0.65
C THR A 5 0.94 13.98 0.64
N ILE A 6 1.00 12.78 1.21
CA ILE A 6 0.30 12.45 2.47
C ILE A 6 0.68 13.39 3.62
N GLY A 7 1.94 13.87 3.66
CA GLY A 7 2.41 14.80 4.69
C GLY A 7 1.72 16.17 4.67
N SER A 8 1.03 16.50 3.58
CA SER A 8 0.29 17.75 3.42
C SER A 8 -1.21 17.62 3.73
N LEU A 9 -1.70 16.44 4.12
CA LEU A 9 -3.14 16.15 4.26
C LEU A 9 -3.49 15.74 5.70
N ASP A 10 -4.58 16.29 6.25
CA ASP A 10 -5.18 15.77 7.49
C ASP A 10 -6.12 14.60 7.17
N VAL A 11 -5.71 13.40 7.60
CA VAL A 11 -6.46 12.14 7.41
C VAL A 11 -7.16 11.65 8.67
N LYS A 12 -7.06 12.38 9.80
CA LYS A 12 -7.61 11.91 11.07
C LYS A 12 -9.13 11.77 10.99
N GLY A 13 -9.63 10.59 11.35
CA GLY A 13 -11.07 10.27 11.35
C GLY A 13 -11.68 10.07 9.95
N LYS A 14 -10.88 10.05 8.89
CA LYS A 14 -11.35 9.85 7.51
C LYS A 14 -11.10 8.41 7.06
N LYS A 15 -12.03 7.89 6.25
CA LYS A 15 -11.78 6.69 5.44
C LYS A 15 -11.01 7.11 4.19
N THR A 16 -9.81 6.55 4.01
CA THR A 16 -8.92 6.90 2.90
C THR A 16 -8.73 5.71 1.98
N LEU A 17 -8.84 5.95 0.67
CA LEU A 17 -8.49 4.94 -0.34
C LEU A 17 -6.99 4.98 -0.59
N VAL A 18 -6.31 3.85 -0.41
CA VAL A 18 -4.87 3.71 -0.64
C VAL A 18 -4.65 2.66 -1.72
N ARG A 19 -3.99 3.07 -2.80
CA ARG A 19 -3.51 2.14 -3.84
C ARG A 19 -2.13 1.66 -3.45
N VAL A 20 -1.97 0.36 -3.24
CA VAL A 20 -0.72 -0.30 -2.84
C VAL A 20 -0.29 -1.31 -3.89
N ASP A 21 1.01 -1.63 -3.95
CA ASP A 21 1.53 -2.77 -4.71
C ASP A 21 1.74 -3.97 -3.78
N PHE A 22 0.72 -4.81 -3.63
CA PHE A 22 0.83 -6.09 -2.91
C PHE A 22 1.00 -7.29 -3.84
N ASN A 23 1.55 -7.06 -5.04
CA ASN A 23 1.83 -8.14 -5.98
C ASN A 23 3.13 -8.86 -5.56
N VAL A 24 3.00 -9.76 -4.58
CA VAL A 24 4.11 -10.55 -4.01
C VAL A 24 4.11 -11.99 -4.54
N PRO A 25 5.28 -12.67 -4.57
CA PRO A 25 5.34 -14.08 -4.92
C PRO A 25 4.69 -14.94 -3.82
N LEU A 26 3.99 -16.00 -4.25
CA LEU A 26 3.42 -17.01 -3.38
C LEU A 26 4.16 -18.34 -3.56
N ASP A 27 4.21 -19.16 -2.52
CA ASP A 27 4.66 -20.55 -2.59
C ASP A 27 3.57 -21.49 -3.15
N ASP A 28 3.89 -22.78 -3.25
CA ASP A 28 2.99 -23.80 -3.80
C ASP A 28 1.73 -24.03 -2.93
N GLU A 29 1.75 -23.64 -1.65
CA GLU A 29 0.60 -23.68 -0.74
C GLU A 29 -0.21 -22.37 -0.77
N GLY A 30 0.20 -21.39 -1.57
CA GLY A 30 -0.43 -20.08 -1.68
C GLY A 30 -0.07 -19.11 -0.54
N LYS A 31 0.99 -19.38 0.21
CA LYS A 31 1.49 -18.48 1.28
C LYS A 31 2.48 -17.48 0.69
N VAL A 32 2.59 -16.32 1.34
CA VAL A 32 3.57 -15.29 0.94
C VAL A 32 4.99 -15.83 1.13
N ALA A 33 5.76 -15.88 0.04
CA ALA A 33 7.14 -16.36 0.04
C ALA A 33 8.16 -15.24 0.29
N ASP A 34 7.80 -13.99 -0.05
CA ASP A 34 8.61 -12.78 0.13
C ASP A 34 7.67 -11.59 0.37
N ASP A 35 7.86 -10.86 1.47
CA ASP A 35 7.03 -9.75 1.94
C ASP A 35 7.67 -8.37 1.77
N SER A 36 8.69 -8.26 0.90
CA SER A 36 9.44 -7.01 0.67
C SER A 36 8.66 -5.85 0.04
N ARG A 37 7.45 -6.07 -0.47
CA ARG A 37 6.58 -5.05 -1.11
C ARG A 37 5.46 -4.59 -0.19
#